data_AF-A0A2P5EEZ6-F1
#
_entry.id   AF-A0A2P5EEZ6-F1
#
_cell.length_a   1.000
_cell.length_b   1.000
_cell.length_c   1.000
_cell.angle_alpha   90.00
_cell.angle_beta   90.00
_cell.angle_gamma   90.00
#
_symmetry.space_group_name_H-M   'P 1'
#
loop_
_entity.id
_entity.type
_entity.pdbx_description
1 polymer ?
#
loop_
_entity_poly.entity_id
_entity_poly.type
_entity_poly.pdbx_seq_one_letter_code
_entity_poly.pdbx_strand_id
1 'polypeptide(L)'
;MSDLLSRNARIYNKCGEPIVLKVLHYPGALPDKEIPIPPGGYEDISYQTVDNSYNRHRWKEISIERQGKEQPGEKRITSRYIRDCEKLILTLTDNDDEENRQRVHVRRIEGNFFLRIGIVRMLRDSGRKLKKSVRKKYSNGC
;
A
#
# COMPACT_ATOMS: atom_id res chain seq x y z
N MET A 1 9.26 -15.13 8.17
CA MET A 1 8.03 -15.69 7.55
C MET A 1 6.86 -14.71 7.47
N SER A 2 6.88 -13.58 8.19
CA SER A 2 5.83 -12.53 8.15
C SER A 2 5.77 -11.73 6.84
N ASP A 3 6.90 -11.61 6.11
CA ASP A 3 6.97 -10.82 4.87
C ASP A 3 6.22 -11.40 3.67
N LEU A 4 6.07 -12.72 3.60
CA LEU A 4 5.32 -13.40 2.51
C LEU A 4 3.82 -13.10 2.54
N LEU A 5 3.32 -12.56 3.66
CA LEU A 5 1.92 -12.15 3.84
C LEU A 5 1.78 -10.62 3.96
N SER A 6 2.89 -9.88 3.97
CA SER A 6 2.86 -8.43 3.99
C SER A 6 2.33 -7.96 2.64
N ARG A 7 1.12 -7.42 2.63
CA ARG A 7 0.50 -6.86 1.43
C ARG A 7 1.29 -5.61 1.05
N ASN A 8 2.04 -5.71 -0.04
CA ASN A 8 2.79 -4.61 -0.61
C ASN A 8 2.03 -4.08 -1.83
N ALA A 9 1.93 -2.77 -1.94
CA ALA A 9 1.57 -2.10 -3.18
C ALA A 9 2.79 -1.34 -3.69
N ARG A 10 3.10 -1.52 -4.98
CA ARG A 10 4.20 -0.81 -5.60
C ARG A 10 3.72 0.52 -6.15
N ILE A 11 4.35 1.61 -5.73
CA ILE A 11 4.05 2.97 -6.18
C ILE A 11 5.11 3.36 -7.20
N TYR A 12 4.71 3.56 -8.45
CA TYR A 12 5.60 3.99 -9.53
C TYR A 12 5.46 5.48 -9.77
N ASN A 13 6.58 6.19 -9.80
CA ASN A 13 6.62 7.57 -10.24
C ASN A 13 6.83 7.63 -11.76
N LYS A 14 5.76 7.85 -12.52
CA LYS A 14 5.85 8.19 -13.95
C LYS A 14 5.82 9.69 -14.22
N CYS A 15 5.87 10.52 -13.17
CA CYS A 15 6.08 11.94 -13.31
C CYS A 15 7.51 12.19 -13.84
N GLY A 16 7.70 13.27 -14.60
CA GLY A 16 9.03 13.71 -15.05
C GLY A 16 9.89 14.35 -13.95
N GLU A 17 9.44 14.28 -12.69
CA GLU A 17 10.04 14.96 -11.54
C GLU A 17 9.89 14.08 -10.28
N PRO A 18 10.74 14.30 -9.25
CA PRO A 18 10.67 13.54 -8.02
C PRO A 18 9.38 13.82 -7.22
N ILE A 19 8.82 12.75 -6.65
CA ILE A 19 7.64 12.78 -5.79
C ILE A 19 8.04 12.33 -4.40
N VAL A 20 7.51 12.99 -3.37
CA VAL A 20 7.70 12.62 -1.97
C VAL A 20 6.41 12.05 -1.42
N LEU A 21 6.49 10.86 -0.84
CA LEU A 21 5.42 10.27 -0.07
C LEU A 21 5.60 10.63 1.40
N LYS A 22 4.62 11.30 1.99
CA LYS A 22 4.61 11.65 3.40
C LYS A 22 3.61 10.77 4.14
N VAL A 23 4.11 9.84 4.94
CA VAL A 23 3.28 9.06 5.85
C VAL A 23 2.86 9.97 6.99
N LEU A 24 1.55 10.15 7.21
CA LEU A 24 1.06 11.07 8.23
C LEU A 24 0.87 10.35 9.58
N HIS A 25 1.39 10.94 10.65
CA HIS A 25 1.20 10.47 12.02
C HIS A 25 -0.23 10.76 12.51
N TYR A 26 -0.85 9.84 13.26
CA TYR A 26 -2.15 10.07 13.88
C TYR A 26 -2.12 9.78 15.40
N PRO A 27 -2.71 10.65 16.26
CA PRO A 27 -3.43 11.88 15.94
C PRO A 27 -2.51 13.03 15.54
N GLY A 28 -2.79 13.66 14.39
CA GLY A 28 -1.97 14.73 13.83
C GLY A 28 -2.01 14.76 12.31
N ALA A 29 -1.46 15.82 11.71
CA ALA A 29 -1.18 15.90 10.27
C ALA A 29 0.33 16.05 10.02
N LEU A 30 1.16 15.68 10.99
CA LEU A 30 2.61 15.78 10.90
C LEU A 30 3.14 14.58 10.10
N PRO A 31 4.07 14.81 9.15
CA PRO A 31 4.72 13.71 8.46
C PRO A 31 5.62 12.94 9.44
N ASP A 32 5.33 11.65 9.59
CA ASP A 32 6.11 10.70 10.39
C ASP A 32 7.33 10.20 9.60
N LYS A 33 7.15 10.03 8.29
CA LYS A 33 8.17 9.54 7.38
C LYS A 33 8.00 10.16 6.00
N GLU A 34 9.09 10.65 5.44
CA GLU A 34 9.16 11.11 4.05
C GLU A 34 9.94 10.10 3.21
N ILE A 35 9.36 9.69 2.09
CA ILE A 35 9.98 8.70 1.18
C ILE A 35 10.03 9.33 -0.22
N PRO A 36 11.22 9.74 -0.69
CA PRO A 36 11.37 10.26 -2.03
C PRO A 36 11.35 9.13 -3.06
N ILE A 37 10.63 9.34 -4.16
CA ILE A 37 10.59 8.46 -5.32
C ILE A 37 11.13 9.25 -6.53
N PRO A 38 12.29 8.87 -7.09
CA PRO A 38 12.86 9.57 -8.23
C PRO A 38 11.98 9.41 -9.48
N PRO A 39 12.13 10.28 -10.50
CA PRO A 39 11.46 10.12 -11.78
C PRO A 39 11.72 8.73 -12.39
N GLY A 40 10.68 8.04 -12.84
CA GLY A 40 10.77 6.67 -13.36
C GLY A 40 11.01 5.58 -12.29
N GLY A 41 11.22 5.97 -11.03
CA GLY A 41 11.45 5.08 -9.91
C GLY A 41 10.18 4.45 -9.34
N TYR A 42 10.37 3.62 -8.33
CA TYR A 42 9.27 3.04 -7.56
C TYR A 42 9.64 2.85 -6.10
N GLU A 43 8.61 2.74 -5.26
CA GLU A 43 8.73 2.35 -3.86
C GLU A 43 7.70 1.27 -3.53
N ASP A 44 8.11 0.27 -2.75
CA ASP A 44 7.21 -0.78 -2.25
C ASP A 44 6.68 -0.40 -0.86
N ILE A 45 5.38 -0.12 -0.76
CA ILE A 45 4.74 0.21 0.52
C ILE A 45 3.97 -0.98 1.05
N SER A 46 4.26 -1.32 2.30
CA SER A 46 3.56 -2.34 3.06
C SER A 46 2.66 -1.75 4.13
N TYR A 47 1.82 -2.56 4.76
CA TYR A 47 1.08 -2.14 5.96
C TYR A 47 1.97 -1.71 7.13
N GLN A 48 3.20 -2.25 7.22
CA GLN A 48 4.17 -1.97 8.29
C GLN A 48 4.92 -0.67 8.04
N THR A 49 5.10 -0.28 6.78
CA THR A 49 5.71 0.99 6.37
C THR A 49 4.93 2.21 6.90
N VAL A 50 3.69 2.01 7.35
CA VAL A 50 2.73 3.04 7.72
C VAL A 50 2.36 2.91 9.21
N ASP A 51 3.31 2.75 10.14
CA ASP A 51 3.06 2.41 11.56
C ASP A 51 1.91 3.22 12.18
N ASN A 52 0.98 2.53 12.87
CA ASN A 52 -0.19 3.16 13.51
C ASN A 52 -0.67 2.26 14.66
N SER A 53 0.20 2.07 15.64
CA SER A 53 -0.09 1.32 16.87
C SER A 53 -1.21 1.97 17.69
N TYR A 54 -1.44 3.28 17.53
CA TYR A 54 -2.34 4.09 18.36
C TYR A 54 -3.81 4.13 17.92
N ASN A 55 -4.16 3.82 16.65
CA ASN A 55 -5.57 3.77 16.23
C ASN A 55 -5.86 2.75 15.11
N ARG A 56 -6.05 1.48 15.52
CA ARG A 56 -6.24 0.32 14.62
C ARG A 56 -7.54 0.35 13.80
N HIS A 57 -8.50 1.21 14.12
CA HIS A 57 -9.83 1.23 13.47
C HIS A 57 -9.95 2.24 12.32
N ARG A 58 -8.98 3.13 12.12
CA ARG A 58 -8.99 4.11 11.01
C ARG A 58 -8.08 3.68 9.86
N TRP A 59 -8.49 4.02 8.65
CA TRP A 59 -7.65 3.86 7.46
C TRP A 59 -6.49 4.85 7.52
N LYS A 60 -5.28 4.32 7.36
CA LYS A 60 -4.03 5.11 7.34
C LYS A 60 -3.99 6.01 6.10
N GLU A 61 -3.49 7.23 6.23
CA GLU A 61 -3.35 8.19 5.12
C GLU A 61 -1.87 8.43 4.81
N ILE A 62 -1.53 8.42 3.52
CA ILE A 62 -0.20 8.77 3.00
C ILE A 62 -0.41 9.93 2.05
N SER A 63 0.20 11.08 2.36
CA SER A 63 0.19 12.24 1.49
C SER A 63 1.17 12.06 0.32
N ILE A 64 0.81 12.54 -0.86
CA ILE A 64 1.65 12.50 -2.07
C ILE A 64 1.89 13.92 -2.51
N GLU A 65 3.16 14.31 -2.55
CA GLU A 65 3.57 15.69 -2.82
C GLU A 65 4.68 15.74 -3.86
N ARG A 66 4.65 16.77 -4.70
CA ARG A 66 5.76 17.09 -5.61
C ARG A 66 6.89 17.64 -4.76
N GLN A 67 8.13 17.20 -4.98
CA GLN A 67 9.25 17.71 -4.19
C GLN A 67 9.40 19.23 -4.41
N GLY A 68 9.30 20.00 -3.32
CA GLY A 68 9.42 21.47 -3.36
C GLY A 68 8.20 22.23 -3.88
N LYS A 69 7.04 21.59 -4.09
CA LYS A 69 5.79 22.26 -4.50
C LYS A 69 4.58 21.75 -3.71
N GLU A 70 4.03 22.58 -2.83
CA GLU A 70 2.74 22.32 -2.19
C GLU A 70 1.59 22.58 -3.19
N GLN A 71 1.22 21.59 -4.01
CA GLN A 71 0.08 21.73 -4.94
C GLN A 71 -0.97 20.60 -4.81
N PRO A 72 -2.27 20.89 -5.05
CA PRO A 72 -3.38 20.00 -4.68
C PRO A 72 -3.80 19.08 -5.83
N GLY A 73 -3.28 17.84 -5.86
CA GLY A 73 -3.90 16.70 -6.57
C GLY A 73 -4.74 15.83 -5.63
N GLU A 74 -5.05 14.56 -5.99
CA GLU A 74 -5.46 13.55 -5.00
C GLU A 74 -4.30 13.41 -4.00
N LYS A 75 -4.29 14.28 -2.97
CA LYS A 75 -3.15 14.45 -2.07
C LYS A 75 -2.90 13.18 -1.27
N ARG A 76 -3.81 12.21 -1.25
CA ARG A 76 -3.80 11.13 -0.26
C ARG A 76 -4.13 9.77 -0.86
N ILE A 77 -3.28 8.79 -0.58
CA ILE A 77 -3.59 7.37 -0.72
C ILE A 77 -3.84 6.79 0.66
N THR A 78 -4.72 5.80 0.76
CA THR A 78 -5.01 5.16 2.04
C THR A 78 -4.46 3.74 2.12
N SER A 79 -4.33 3.22 3.34
CA SER A 79 -4.03 1.79 3.58
C SER A 79 -4.97 0.82 2.85
N ARG A 80 -6.17 1.25 2.46
CA ARG A 80 -7.06 0.47 1.60
C ARG A 80 -6.47 0.25 0.21
N TYR A 81 -5.80 1.24 -0.36
CA TYR A 81 -5.16 1.10 -1.66
C TYR A 81 -3.96 0.15 -1.59
N ILE A 82 -3.21 0.13 -0.48
CA ILE A 82 -2.17 -0.89 -0.23
C ILE A 82 -2.77 -2.29 -0.22
N ARG A 83 -4.00 -2.43 0.30
CA ARG A 83 -4.73 -3.70 0.36
C ARG A 83 -5.22 -4.18 -1.00
N ASP A 84 -5.85 -3.27 -1.73
CA ASP A 84 -6.72 -3.58 -2.86
C ASP A 84 -5.92 -3.51 -4.19
N CYS A 85 -4.90 -2.64 -4.26
CA CYS A 85 -4.07 -2.47 -5.45
C CYS A 85 -2.80 -3.31 -5.37
N GLU A 86 -2.36 -3.82 -6.52
CA GLU A 86 -1.01 -4.36 -6.69
C GLU A 86 -0.02 -3.25 -7.03
N LYS A 87 -0.49 -2.27 -7.80
CA LYS A 87 0.32 -1.17 -8.31
C LYS A 87 -0.46 0.14 -8.30
N LEU A 88 0.22 1.20 -7.89
CA LEU A 88 -0.23 2.58 -8.02
C LEU A 88 0.74 3.29 -8.97
N ILE A 89 0.23 4.03 -9.95
CA ILE A 89 1.03 4.78 -10.91
C ILE A 89 0.74 6.26 -10.69
N LEU A 90 1.78 7.03 -10.37
CA LEU A 90 1.74 8.47 -10.22
C LEU A 90 2.04 9.11 -11.57
N THR A 91 1.15 9.99 -12.04
CA THR A 91 1.31 10.76 -13.28
C THR A 91 0.99 12.22 -13.00
N LEU A 92 1.57 13.14 -13.77
CA LEU A 92 1.12 14.53 -13.76
C LEU A 92 0.04 14.69 -14.82
N THR A 93 -1.07 15.32 -14.45
CA THR A 93 -2.10 15.77 -15.39
C THR A 93 -2.21 17.28 -15.29
N ASP A 94 -2.34 17.93 -16.44
CA ASP A 94 -2.65 19.35 -16.50
C ASP A 94 -4.04 19.57 -15.91
N ASN A 95 -4.19 20.66 -15.18
CA ASN A 95 -5.46 21.04 -14.57
C ASN A 95 -6.06 22.10 -15.48
N ASP A 96 -7.17 21.78 -16.13
CA ASP A 96 -7.83 22.65 -17.14
C ASP A 96 -8.27 24.01 -16.57
N ASP A 97 -8.31 24.16 -15.24
CA ASP A 97 -8.82 25.35 -14.56
C ASP A 97 -7.76 26.43 -14.22
N GLU A 98 -6.45 26.17 -14.31
CA GLU A 98 -5.42 27.19 -14.02
C GLU A 98 -4.10 26.93 -14.80
N GLU A 99 -3.63 27.93 -15.56
CA GLU A 99 -2.29 27.95 -16.15
C GLU A 99 -1.23 27.68 -15.05
N ASN A 100 -0.42 26.62 -15.23
CA ASN A 100 0.69 26.18 -14.35
C ASN A 100 0.41 25.37 -13.08
N ARG A 101 -0.70 24.61 -12.98
CA ARG A 101 -0.84 23.64 -11.87
C ARG A 101 -1.04 22.20 -12.31
N GLN A 102 0.05 21.57 -12.76
CA GLN A 102 0.12 20.10 -12.90
C GLN A 102 -0.15 19.41 -11.55
N ARG A 103 -1.17 18.54 -11.53
CA ARG A 103 -1.59 17.78 -10.35
C ARG A 103 -1.08 16.35 -10.42
N VAL A 104 -0.72 15.79 -9.27
CA VAL A 104 -0.40 14.35 -9.18
C VAL A 104 -1.70 13.57 -9.22
N HIS A 105 -1.83 12.72 -10.23
CA HIS A 105 -2.91 11.78 -10.43
C HIS A 105 -2.43 10.37 -10.08
N VAL A 106 -3.25 9.62 -9.34
CA VAL A 106 -2.96 8.26 -8.90
C VAL A 106 -3.81 7.27 -9.68
N ARG A 107 -3.21 6.62 -10.68
CA ARG A 107 -3.85 5.51 -11.38
C ARG A 107 -3.69 4.21 -10.57
N ARG A 108 -4.81 3.56 -10.27
CA ARG A 108 -4.87 2.33 -9.48
C ARG A 108 -4.92 1.12 -10.40
N ILE A 109 -4.07 0.14 -10.14
CA ILE A 109 -4.12 -1.18 -10.78
C ILE A 109 -4.48 -2.17 -9.68
N GLU A 110 -5.74 -2.60 -9.71
CA GLU A 110 -6.25 -3.60 -8.79
C GLU A 110 -5.51 -4.91 -9.01
N GLY A 111 -5.09 -5.54 -7.90
CA GLY A 111 -4.55 -6.88 -8.01
C GLY A 111 -5.67 -7.89 -8.14
N ASN A 112 -5.42 -9.00 -8.82
CA ASN A 112 -6.45 -9.98 -9.15
C ASN A 112 -7.07 -10.60 -7.87
N PHE A 113 -8.24 -10.07 -7.48
CA PHE A 113 -8.96 -10.42 -6.25
C PHE A 113 -9.32 -11.91 -6.17
N PHE A 114 -9.64 -12.54 -7.31
CA PHE A 114 -10.03 -13.95 -7.37
C PHE A 114 -8.86 -14.90 -7.13
N LEU A 115 -7.70 -14.61 -7.72
CA LEU A 115 -6.45 -15.33 -7.44
C LEU A 115 -6.10 -15.27 -5.94
N ARG A 116 -6.38 -14.11 -5.31
CA ARG A 116 -6.11 -13.85 -3.88
C ARG A 116 -7.02 -14.64 -2.94
N ILE A 117 -8.32 -14.77 -3.24
CA ILE A 117 -9.24 -15.63 -2.46
C ILE A 117 -8.85 -17.10 -2.59
N GLY A 118 -8.47 -17.54 -3.79
CA GLY A 118 -8.04 -18.92 -4.06
C GLY A 118 -6.87 -19.34 -3.18
N ILE A 119 -5.83 -18.51 -3.08
CA ILE A 119 -4.65 -18.77 -2.24
C ILE A 119 -5.01 -18.83 -0.75
N VAL A 120 -5.86 -17.92 -0.26
CA VAL A 120 -6.29 -17.92 1.15
C VAL A 120 -7.10 -19.19 1.49
N ARG A 121 -7.99 -19.62 0.59
CA ARG A 121 -8.73 -20.89 0.76
C ARG A 121 -7.77 -22.08 0.76
N MET A 122 -6.83 -22.14 -0.17
CA MET A 122 -5.80 -23.21 -0.21
C MET A 122 -4.98 -23.25 1.08
N LEU A 123 -4.49 -22.11 1.58
CA LEU A 123 -3.74 -22.05 2.84
C LEU A 123 -4.58 -22.50 4.04
N ARG A 124 -5.85 -22.11 4.09
CA ARG A 124 -6.78 -22.55 5.15
C ARG A 124 -6.96 -24.07 5.13
N ASP A 125 -7.13 -24.65 3.94
CA ASP A 125 -7.37 -26.08 3.78
C ASP A 125 -6.10 -26.89 4.04
N SER A 126 -4.92 -26.41 3.61
CA SER A 126 -3.62 -26.97 3.97
C SER A 126 -3.39 -26.96 5.48
N GLY A 127 -3.68 -25.83 6.16
CA GLY A 127 -3.58 -25.74 7.62
C GLY A 127 -4.54 -26.69 8.36
N ARG A 128 -5.75 -26.88 7.84
CA ARG A 128 -6.72 -27.87 8.37
C ARG A 128 -6.22 -29.31 8.19
N LYS A 129 -5.65 -29.64 7.03
CA LYS A 129 -5.06 -30.96 6.77
C LYS A 129 -3.88 -31.23 7.70
N LEU A 130 -3.01 -30.24 7.90
CA LEU A 130 -1.86 -30.33 8.82
C LEU A 130 -2.31 -30.57 10.26
N LYS A 131 -3.29 -29.80 10.77
CA LYS A 131 -3.87 -30.02 12.11
C LYS A 131 -4.46 -31.42 12.29
N LYS A 132 -5.17 -31.95 11.29
CA LYS A 132 -5.71 -33.32 11.32
C LYS A 132 -4.60 -34.37 11.34
N SER A 133 -3.55 -34.19 10.55
CA SER A 133 -2.40 -35.10 10.51
C SER A 133 -1.65 -35.13 11.83
N VAL A 134 -1.43 -33.98 12.47
CA VAL A 134 -0.78 -33.89 13.78
C VAL A 134 -1.64 -34.59 14.85
N ARG A 135 -2.95 -34.30 14.90
CA ARG A 135 -3.87 -34.96 15.84
C ARG A 135 -3.88 -36.49 15.71
N LYS A 136 -3.81 -37.00 14.49
CA LYS A 136 -3.78 -38.45 14.20
C LYS A 136 -2.47 -39.13 14.60
N LYS A 137 -1.34 -38.43 14.53
CA LYS A 137 -0.05 -38.92 15.07
C LYS A 137 -0.06 -39.03 16.59
N TYR A 138 -0.67 -38.06 17.28
CA TYR A 138 -0.78 -38.09 18.74
C TYR A 138 -1.79 -39.13 19.26
N SER A 139 -2.84 -39.47 18.49
CA SER A 139 -3.80 -40.51 18.89
C SER A 139 -3.31 -41.94 18.66
N ASN A 140 -2.33 -42.15 17.78
CA ASN A 140 -1.79 -43.46 17.44
C ASN A 140 -0.44 -43.76 18.14
N GLY A 141 -0.02 -42.87 19.05
CA GLY A 141 1.21 -42.99 19.83
C GLY A 141 1.00 -43.39 21.30
N CYS A 142 -0.19 -43.87 21.65
CA CYS A 142 -0.47 -44.59 22.90
C CYS A 142 -0.68 -46.07 22.58
#